data_AF-A0A4R4YUK4-F1
#
_entry.id   AF-A0A4R4YUK4-F1
#
_cell.length_a   1.000
_cell.length_b   1.000
_cell.length_c   1.000
_cell.angle_alpha   90.00
_cell.angle_beta   90.00
_cell.angle_gamma   90.00
#
_symmetry.space_group_name_H-M   'P 1'
#
loop_
_entity.id
_entity.type
_entity.pdbx_description
1 polymer ?
#
loop_
_entity_poly.entity_id
_entity_poly.type
_entity_poly.pdbx_seq_one_letter_code
_entity_poly.pdbx_strand_id
1 'polypeptide(L)'
;MLPFVINGPSRRALLAGTLAGLALPAAVPAGAEASARGGLPVRPNILLILADDLGWGEIGSQGQRKIRTPHLDRLAAEGVRFETAYSGAPLCAPSRCSLLTGLHAGHGTVRENPEGGEQHALTGADLTFAELLQLSGYRTALFGKWGFGPEEPGQESHPNVRGFGEFFGYITHKHAHQYYPEYLWHNGDKVYLGGTSYAPDLFRERAIDFIKKSGDDPFLLYYASNLPHSPSVVPGDAGPYQDKPWTTQNRKHAEQVARLDRDVAALIETLRETGQAKRTLVLFTSDNGPHREKGVTPWLFNSNGPFRGDKRDLYEGGIRVPLIAWSPALRHRVESQPVAFWDVLPTMADFAGVPLPAHLDGRSFRGLLTGREVREHKHLVWNRPHKAQAIRRGRWKVVRFAPHISGAGPEGRVELYDLRTDRSERHDLAAAKPDLALELSEELDSAIGPDPRIPYGLRTEVTADQVVVTLHNGSSVPWRNVRLGLDGRRKRRAHTVPVVDPGTAISVGFPVQSGKITARAEFDAKGRSHVFRRRHLGQTGPGTLELTSTG
;
A
#
# COMPACT_ATOMS: atom_id res chain seq x y z
N MET A 1 16.44 54.46 -82.30
CA MET A 1 15.96 53.14 -82.76
C MET A 1 14.61 52.87 -82.11
N LEU A 2 13.53 52.93 -82.90
CA LEU A 2 12.20 52.39 -82.59
C LEU A 2 12.20 50.88 -82.96
N PRO A 3 11.39 50.00 -82.33
CA PRO A 3 9.92 50.10 -82.20
C PRO A 3 9.43 49.89 -80.74
N PHE A 4 8.26 50.30 -80.25
CA PHE A 4 6.84 50.33 -80.69
C PHE A 4 6.09 48.97 -80.68
N VAL A 5 4.97 48.98 -79.92
CA VAL A 5 3.71 48.20 -80.05
C VAL A 5 3.57 46.81 -79.37
N ILE A 6 2.89 46.84 -78.20
CA ILE A 6 1.59 46.22 -77.82
C ILE A 6 1.19 44.87 -78.46
N ASN A 7 0.82 43.88 -77.62
CA ASN A 7 -0.49 43.18 -77.60
C ASN A 7 -0.60 42.17 -76.44
N GLY A 8 -1.75 42.14 -75.73
CA GLY A 8 -2.16 41.05 -74.81
C GLY A 8 -2.61 39.78 -75.60
N PRO A 9 -3.44 38.85 -75.07
CA PRO A 9 -4.11 38.78 -73.76
C PRO A 9 -4.18 37.37 -73.10
N SER A 10 -4.85 37.34 -71.94
CA SER A 10 -5.76 36.28 -71.44
C SER A 10 -5.27 35.15 -70.50
N ARG A 11 -5.98 35.12 -69.35
CA ARG A 11 -6.51 33.99 -68.57
C ARG A 11 -5.79 32.63 -68.66
N ARG A 12 -4.72 32.45 -67.89
CA ARG A 12 -4.44 31.27 -67.01
C ARG A 12 -3.01 31.35 -66.45
N ALA A 13 -2.81 30.68 -65.31
CA ALA A 13 -1.56 30.48 -64.56
C ALA A 13 -1.12 31.71 -63.71
N LEU A 14 -1.30 31.72 -62.38
CA LEU A 14 -0.74 30.90 -61.29
C LEU A 14 0.68 31.34 -60.88
N LEU A 15 0.79 31.66 -59.58
CA LEU A 15 1.99 31.77 -58.73
C LEU A 15 2.94 32.96 -58.95
N ALA A 16 2.99 33.86 -57.96
CA ALA A 16 3.93 33.77 -56.85
C ALA A 16 4.25 35.17 -56.31
N GLY A 17 4.31 35.28 -54.98
CA GLY A 17 5.26 36.18 -54.36
C GLY A 17 4.71 37.49 -53.81
N THR A 18 4.74 37.54 -52.47
CA THR A 18 4.91 38.73 -51.62
C THR A 18 3.78 39.74 -51.58
N LEU A 19 3.16 39.86 -50.40
CA LEU A 19 3.01 41.15 -49.74
C LEU A 19 2.82 40.96 -48.23
N ALA A 20 3.60 41.73 -47.47
CA ALA A 20 3.56 41.85 -46.03
C ALA A 20 2.17 42.26 -45.55
N GLY A 21 1.64 41.51 -44.59
CA GLY A 21 0.44 41.85 -43.84
C GLY A 21 0.78 41.95 -42.36
N LEU A 22 0.60 43.14 -41.79
CA LEU A 22 0.49 43.38 -40.36
C LEU A 22 -0.62 42.49 -39.80
N ALA A 23 -0.25 41.37 -39.19
CA ALA A 23 -1.17 40.55 -38.42
C ALA A 23 -1.37 41.20 -37.04
N LEU A 24 -2.53 41.83 -36.85
CA LEU A 24 -3.08 42.06 -35.52
C LEU A 24 -3.10 40.71 -34.78
N PRO A 25 -2.66 40.64 -33.51
CA PRO A 25 -2.77 39.39 -32.77
C PRO A 25 -4.26 39.07 -32.66
N ALA A 26 -4.68 37.98 -33.30
CA ALA A 26 -6.01 37.44 -33.11
C ALA A 26 -6.21 37.25 -31.61
N ALA A 27 -7.23 37.89 -31.05
CA ALA A 27 -7.65 37.65 -29.68
C ALA A 27 -7.99 36.17 -29.56
N VAL A 28 -7.07 35.40 -29.00
CA VAL A 28 -7.31 34.01 -28.62
C VAL A 28 -8.44 34.05 -27.60
N PRO A 29 -9.53 33.29 -27.78
CA PRO A 29 -10.58 33.25 -26.78
C PRO A 29 -9.93 32.80 -25.46
N ALA A 30 -10.09 33.63 -24.42
CA ALA A 30 -9.70 33.30 -23.06
C ALA A 30 -10.53 32.10 -22.60
N GLY A 31 -10.04 30.90 -22.93
CA GLY A 31 -10.78 29.65 -22.73
C GLY A 31 -10.05 28.39 -23.16
N ALA A 32 -8.83 28.46 -23.73
CA ALA A 32 -8.13 27.31 -24.28
C ALA A 32 -6.68 27.11 -23.78
N GLU A 33 -6.34 27.55 -22.56
CA GLU A 33 -5.07 27.20 -21.89
C GLU A 33 -5.24 26.76 -20.42
N ALA A 34 -6.30 26.02 -20.11
CA ALA A 34 -6.48 25.37 -18.80
C ALA A 34 -6.49 23.82 -18.85
N SER A 35 -6.11 23.22 -19.98
CA SER A 35 -6.22 21.75 -20.20
C SER A 35 -4.90 21.07 -20.58
N ALA A 36 -3.85 21.28 -19.79
CA ALA A 36 -2.67 20.39 -19.77
C ALA A 36 -1.88 20.51 -18.45
N ARG A 37 -2.47 20.08 -17.33
CA ARG A 37 -1.76 19.93 -16.04
C ARG A 37 -2.11 18.58 -15.44
N GLY A 38 -1.38 17.56 -15.87
CA GLY A 38 -1.68 16.13 -15.66
C GLY A 38 -1.56 15.71 -14.20
N GLY A 39 -2.66 15.22 -13.63
CA GLY A 39 -2.66 14.38 -12.44
C GLY A 39 -2.53 12.90 -12.83
N LEU A 40 -2.52 12.01 -11.82
CA LEU A 40 -2.57 10.57 -12.06
C LEU A 40 -3.77 10.19 -12.94
N PRO A 41 -3.62 9.19 -13.84
CA PRO A 41 -4.74 8.72 -14.66
C PRO A 41 -5.85 8.14 -13.79
N VAL A 42 -7.04 8.02 -14.38
CA VAL A 42 -8.11 7.21 -13.80
C VAL A 42 -7.60 5.77 -13.72
N ARG A 43 -7.64 5.18 -12.52
CA ARG A 43 -7.10 3.84 -12.23
C ARG A 43 -5.60 3.69 -12.58
N PRO A 44 -4.70 4.37 -11.83
CA PRO A 44 -3.26 4.20 -12.04
C PRO A 44 -2.82 2.79 -11.67
N ASN A 45 -1.66 2.38 -12.19
CA ASN A 45 -0.86 1.34 -11.55
C ASN A 45 -0.48 1.80 -10.14
N ILE A 46 -0.30 0.85 -9.23
CA ILE A 46 0.07 1.10 -7.84
C ILE A 46 1.28 0.24 -7.52
N LEU A 47 2.39 0.88 -7.13
CA LEU A 47 3.55 0.25 -6.53
C LEU A 47 3.61 0.67 -5.06
N LEU A 48 3.26 -0.24 -4.16
CA LEU A 48 3.37 -0.03 -2.71
C LEU A 48 4.63 -0.73 -2.22
N ILE A 49 5.62 0.05 -1.80
CA ILE A 49 6.88 -0.41 -1.21
C ILE A 49 6.78 -0.25 0.30
N LEU A 50 6.94 -1.36 1.02
CA LEU A 50 6.92 -1.40 2.48
C LEU A 50 8.25 -1.96 3.00
N ALA A 51 8.98 -1.11 3.73
CA ALA A 51 10.16 -1.50 4.49
C ALA A 51 9.78 -2.10 5.86
N ASP A 52 10.65 -2.91 6.44
CA ASP A 52 10.44 -3.64 7.69
C ASP A 52 11.39 -3.09 8.77
N ASP A 53 10.83 -2.40 9.78
CA ASP A 53 11.56 -1.68 10.83
C ASP A 53 12.46 -0.50 10.36
N LEU A 54 12.11 0.21 9.29
CA LEU A 54 12.83 1.42 8.87
C LEU A 54 12.30 2.64 9.65
N GLY A 55 13.16 3.24 10.46
CA GLY A 55 12.79 4.41 11.26
C GLY A 55 12.55 5.68 10.42
N TRP A 56 11.70 6.59 10.93
CA TRP A 56 11.38 7.86 10.26
C TRP A 56 12.62 8.68 9.89
N GLY A 57 13.63 8.72 10.76
CA GLY A 57 14.87 9.45 10.57
C GLY A 57 15.97 8.67 9.85
N GLU A 58 15.70 7.48 9.30
CA GLU A 58 16.69 6.65 8.61
C GLU A 58 16.88 7.00 7.13
N ILE A 59 16.11 7.94 6.58
CA ILE A 59 16.24 8.43 5.21
C ILE A 59 16.71 9.90 5.18
N GLY A 60 17.50 10.26 4.17
CA GLY A 60 18.13 11.58 4.04
C GLY A 60 17.12 12.72 4.00
N SER A 61 16.00 12.53 3.29
CA SER A 61 14.87 13.48 3.22
C SER A 61 14.18 13.75 4.57
N GLN A 62 14.51 12.99 5.61
CA GLN A 62 14.05 13.17 7.00
C GLN A 62 15.20 13.50 7.97
N GLY A 63 16.39 13.84 7.44
CA GLY A 63 17.52 14.35 8.21
C GLY A 63 18.61 13.33 8.55
N GLN A 64 18.58 12.12 7.97
CA GLN A 64 19.66 11.15 8.09
C GLN A 64 20.99 11.71 7.56
N ARG A 65 22.10 11.50 8.27
CA ARG A 65 23.44 12.00 7.90
C ARG A 65 24.51 10.93 7.75
N LYS A 66 24.28 9.74 8.30
CA LYS A 66 25.26 8.64 8.33
C LYS A 66 24.98 7.59 7.28
N ILE A 67 23.72 7.31 7.01
CA ILE A 67 23.26 6.40 5.96
C ILE A 67 22.85 7.22 4.73
N ARG A 68 23.25 6.79 3.53
CA ARG A 68 22.92 7.46 2.27
C ARG A 68 21.73 6.79 1.59
N THR A 69 20.69 7.58 1.28
CA THR A 69 19.49 7.12 0.57
C THR A 69 19.13 8.07 -0.60
N PRO A 70 20.06 8.32 -1.54
CA PRO A 70 19.87 9.34 -2.57
C PRO A 70 18.64 9.10 -3.46
N HIS A 71 18.20 7.85 -3.65
CA HIS A 71 17.07 7.55 -4.52
C HIS A 71 15.74 7.85 -3.82
N LEU A 72 15.58 7.48 -2.55
CA LEU A 72 14.44 7.87 -1.71
C LEU A 72 14.39 9.39 -1.51
N ASP A 73 15.54 10.04 -1.35
CA ASP A 73 15.62 11.49 -1.24
C ASP A 73 15.14 12.17 -2.52
N ARG A 74 15.50 11.62 -3.68
CA ARG A 74 15.01 12.07 -4.98
C ARG A 74 13.50 11.85 -5.14
N LEU A 75 12.96 10.70 -4.72
CA LEU A 75 11.51 10.47 -4.74
C LEU A 75 10.76 11.48 -3.86
N ALA A 76 11.30 11.79 -2.68
CA ALA A 76 10.73 12.82 -1.80
C ALA A 76 10.78 14.22 -2.43
N ALA A 77 11.87 14.56 -3.13
CA ALA A 77 12.04 15.86 -3.80
C ALA A 77 11.19 16.01 -5.06
N GLU A 78 10.85 14.91 -5.73
CA GLU A 78 10.02 14.91 -6.96
C GLU A 78 8.53 14.65 -6.68
N GLY A 79 8.19 14.10 -5.51
CA GLY A 79 6.84 13.66 -5.14
C GLY A 79 6.24 14.41 -3.94
N VAL A 80 5.27 13.77 -3.29
CA VAL A 80 4.64 14.26 -2.07
C VAL A 80 5.26 13.54 -0.87
N ARG A 81 5.96 14.29 -0.01
CA ARG A 81 6.48 13.79 1.26
C ARG A 81 5.50 14.13 2.38
N PHE A 82 5.06 13.12 3.12
CA PHE A 82 4.21 13.31 4.29
C PHE A 82 5.06 13.53 5.53
N GLU A 83 4.81 14.61 6.27
CA GLU A 83 5.48 14.84 7.54
C GLU A 83 4.92 13.91 8.61
N THR A 84 3.60 13.66 8.56
CA THR A 84 2.86 12.90 9.56
C THR A 84 2.15 11.71 8.92
N ALA A 85 2.83 10.57 8.90
CA ALA A 85 2.26 9.30 8.50
C ALA A 85 2.45 8.27 9.61
N TYR A 86 1.41 7.48 9.87
CA TYR A 86 1.39 6.51 10.93
C TYR A 86 1.20 5.08 10.43
N SER A 87 2.00 4.18 11.00
CA SER A 87 1.77 2.74 10.89
C SER A 87 0.52 2.33 11.67
N GLY A 88 -0.01 1.13 11.38
CA GLY A 88 -1.21 0.61 12.06
C GLY A 88 -0.94 0.16 13.50
N ALA A 89 0.32 -0.15 13.81
CA ALA A 89 0.79 -0.62 15.11
C ALA A 89 2.31 -0.44 15.21
N PRO A 90 2.91 -0.49 16.41
CA PRO A 90 4.36 -0.44 16.57
C PRO A 90 5.02 -1.81 16.34
N LEU A 91 4.39 -2.67 15.53
CA LEU A 91 4.73 -4.08 15.30
C LEU A 91 4.30 -4.51 13.88
N CYS A 92 5.10 -5.39 13.26
CA CYS A 92 4.94 -5.78 11.86
C CYS A 92 3.56 -6.36 11.51
N ALA A 93 3.14 -7.47 12.13
CA ALA A 93 1.94 -8.21 11.74
C ALA A 93 0.65 -7.38 11.91
N PRO A 94 0.38 -6.75 13.07
CA PRO A 94 -0.81 -5.91 13.22
C PRO A 94 -0.77 -4.65 12.35
N SER A 95 0.40 -4.07 12.11
CA SER A 95 0.51 -2.92 11.20
C SER A 95 0.16 -3.31 9.76
N ARG A 96 0.68 -4.45 9.27
CA ARG A 96 0.34 -4.99 7.96
C ARG A 96 -1.14 -5.36 7.84
N CYS A 97 -1.73 -5.94 8.88
CA CYS A 97 -3.18 -6.20 8.93
C CYS A 97 -3.99 -4.91 8.75
N SER A 98 -3.59 -3.83 9.45
CA SER A 98 -4.23 -2.53 9.33
C SER A 98 -4.10 -1.92 7.94
N LEU A 99 -2.88 -1.97 7.37
CA LEU A 99 -2.59 -1.51 6.01
C LEU A 99 -3.47 -2.21 4.96
N LEU A 100 -3.62 -3.53 5.10
CA LEU A 100 -4.35 -4.36 4.16
C LEU A 100 -5.86 -4.17 4.25
N THR A 101 -6.40 -4.05 5.46
CA THR A 101 -7.85 -4.14 5.72
C THR A 101 -8.53 -2.78 5.90
N GLY A 102 -7.78 -1.70 6.07
CA GLY A 102 -8.37 -0.38 6.33
C GLY A 102 -8.96 -0.24 7.73
N LEU A 103 -8.57 -1.12 8.66
CA LEU A 103 -9.00 -1.13 10.05
C LEU A 103 -7.82 -0.85 10.98
N HIS A 104 -8.02 -0.10 12.05
CA HIS A 104 -7.02 0.04 13.09
C HIS A 104 -6.99 -1.20 14.01
N ALA A 105 -5.95 -1.34 14.83
CA ALA A 105 -5.76 -2.51 15.70
C ALA A 105 -6.85 -2.70 16.79
N GLY A 106 -7.80 -1.75 16.96
CA GLY A 106 -9.02 -1.95 17.74
C GLY A 106 -10.05 -2.87 17.09
N HIS A 107 -10.07 -2.96 15.76
CA HIS A 107 -11.05 -3.70 14.95
C HIS A 107 -10.42 -4.81 14.08
N GLY A 108 -9.10 -4.77 13.88
CA GLY A 108 -8.38 -5.75 13.05
C GLY A 108 -8.29 -7.15 13.67
N THR A 109 -8.20 -8.17 12.82
CA THR A 109 -8.12 -9.59 13.23
C THR A 109 -6.75 -9.96 13.81
N VAL A 110 -5.67 -9.44 13.23
CA VAL A 110 -4.29 -9.69 13.68
C VAL A 110 -3.83 -8.47 14.46
N ARG A 111 -3.69 -8.62 15.78
CA ARG A 111 -3.43 -7.49 16.71
C ARG A 111 -2.08 -7.57 17.41
N GLU A 112 -1.38 -8.70 17.28
CA GLU A 112 -0.10 -8.97 17.93
C GLU A 112 0.83 -9.77 17.00
N ASN A 113 2.14 -9.65 17.22
CA ASN A 113 3.12 -10.58 16.65
C ASN A 113 3.11 -11.90 17.46
N PRO A 114 3.64 -13.01 16.93
CA PRO A 114 3.79 -14.25 17.69
C PRO A 114 4.94 -14.14 18.71
N GLU A 115 4.76 -13.32 19.75
CA GLU A 115 5.72 -13.02 20.84
C GLU A 115 5.91 -14.22 21.80
N GLY A 116 6.24 -15.39 21.23
CA GLY A 116 6.27 -16.68 21.93
C GLY A 116 4.97 -17.48 21.83
N GLY A 117 3.86 -16.83 21.46
CA GLY A 117 2.57 -17.47 21.19
C GLY A 117 2.37 -17.92 19.75
N GLU A 118 1.13 -18.33 19.46
CA GLU A 118 0.69 -18.69 18.11
C GLU A 118 0.71 -17.49 17.17
N GLN A 119 0.84 -17.77 15.87
CA GLN A 119 0.73 -16.73 14.87
C GLN A 119 -0.71 -16.62 14.40
N HIS A 120 -1.32 -15.44 14.61
CA HIS A 120 -2.64 -15.14 14.10
C HIS A 120 -2.66 -15.05 12.58
N ALA A 121 -3.87 -15.12 12.01
CA ALA A 121 -4.11 -15.15 10.58
C ALA A 121 -5.26 -14.20 10.21
N LEU A 122 -5.30 -13.75 8.96
CA LEU A 122 -6.53 -13.21 8.39
C LEU A 122 -7.54 -14.34 8.17
N THR A 123 -8.81 -13.98 8.16
CA THR A 123 -9.95 -14.88 7.98
C THR A 123 -10.69 -14.57 6.68
N GLY A 124 -11.68 -15.39 6.34
CA GLY A 124 -12.66 -15.11 5.30
C GLY A 124 -13.30 -13.72 5.37
N ALA A 125 -13.42 -13.13 6.57
CA ALA A 125 -14.02 -11.80 6.79
C ALA A 125 -13.09 -10.61 6.46
N ASP A 126 -11.77 -10.84 6.43
CA ASP A 126 -10.78 -9.81 6.12
C ASP A 126 -10.76 -9.49 4.62
N LEU A 127 -11.45 -8.43 4.21
CA LEU A 127 -11.27 -7.84 2.88
C LEU A 127 -9.93 -7.10 2.83
N THR A 128 -9.06 -7.47 1.90
CA THR A 128 -7.82 -6.69 1.64
C THR A 128 -7.99 -5.69 0.49
N PHE A 129 -7.16 -4.66 0.45
CA PHE A 129 -7.08 -3.77 -0.72
C PHE A 129 -6.73 -4.52 -2.02
N ALA A 130 -6.02 -5.64 -1.92
CA ALA A 130 -5.64 -6.46 -3.08
C ALA A 130 -6.85 -7.23 -3.62
N GLU A 131 -7.69 -7.82 -2.75
CA GLU A 131 -8.96 -8.43 -3.17
C GLU A 131 -9.85 -7.41 -3.86
N LEU A 132 -9.99 -6.22 -3.27
CA LEU A 132 -10.79 -5.15 -3.84
C LEU A 132 -10.27 -4.72 -5.23
N LEU A 133 -8.96 -4.51 -5.37
CA LEU A 133 -8.36 -4.12 -6.63
C LEU A 133 -8.47 -5.24 -7.68
N GLN A 134 -8.22 -6.49 -7.29
CA GLN A 134 -8.37 -7.65 -8.17
C GLN A 134 -9.80 -7.78 -8.69
N LEU A 135 -10.81 -7.63 -7.83
CA LEU A 135 -12.22 -7.63 -8.23
C LEU A 135 -12.50 -6.58 -9.30
N SER A 136 -11.91 -5.39 -9.18
CA SER A 136 -12.06 -4.31 -10.17
C SER A 136 -11.25 -4.52 -11.46
N GLY A 137 -10.46 -5.59 -11.56
CA GLY A 137 -9.69 -5.97 -12.74
C GLY A 137 -8.22 -5.57 -12.71
N TYR A 138 -7.65 -5.25 -11.55
CA TYR A 138 -6.20 -5.07 -11.43
C TYR A 138 -5.48 -6.42 -11.49
N ARG A 139 -4.29 -6.45 -12.10
CA ARG A 139 -3.33 -7.53 -11.86
C ARG A 139 -2.62 -7.27 -10.54
N THR A 140 -2.59 -8.23 -9.64
CA THR A 140 -2.10 -8.02 -8.26
C THR A 140 -0.94 -8.96 -7.94
N ALA A 141 0.13 -8.43 -7.35
CA ALA A 141 1.26 -9.22 -6.87
C ALA A 141 1.77 -8.76 -5.50
N LEU A 142 2.29 -9.72 -4.73
CA LEU A 142 3.04 -9.49 -3.50
C LEU A 142 4.40 -10.16 -3.59
N PHE A 143 5.47 -9.40 -3.38
CA PHE A 143 6.82 -9.96 -3.27
C PHE A 143 7.46 -9.55 -1.94
N GLY A 144 7.92 -10.55 -1.18
CA GLY A 144 8.53 -10.36 0.13
C GLY A 144 7.67 -10.90 1.29
N LYS A 145 7.64 -10.17 2.41
CA LYS A 145 7.03 -10.60 3.67
C LYS A 145 5.52 -10.38 3.68
N TRP A 146 4.76 -11.46 3.85
CA TRP A 146 3.36 -11.41 4.24
C TRP A 146 3.24 -11.13 5.74
N GLY A 147 3.74 -12.05 6.58
CA GLY A 147 4.00 -11.83 8.00
C GLY A 147 2.95 -12.35 8.98
N PHE A 148 1.97 -13.15 8.54
CA PHE A 148 0.97 -13.81 9.40
C PHE A 148 0.28 -15.01 8.69
N GLY A 149 -0.42 -15.85 9.45
CA GLY A 149 -1.05 -17.09 8.97
C GLY A 149 -0.13 -18.33 8.91
N PRO A 150 -0.66 -19.55 8.73
CA PRO A 150 0.13 -20.78 8.69
C PRO A 150 0.90 -20.95 7.36
N GLU A 151 2.05 -21.65 7.40
CA GLU A 151 2.88 -22.03 6.23
C GLU A 151 2.22 -23.19 5.43
N GLU A 152 0.99 -22.99 4.99
CA GLU A 152 0.17 -23.98 4.28
C GLU A 152 -0.40 -23.39 2.99
N PRO A 153 -0.49 -24.16 1.89
CA PRO A 153 -1.08 -23.70 0.65
C PRO A 153 -2.59 -23.50 0.79
N GLY A 154 -3.13 -22.48 0.13
CA GLY A 154 -4.59 -22.31 -0.03
C GLY A 154 -5.38 -21.97 1.25
N GLN A 155 -4.72 -21.84 2.40
CA GLN A 155 -5.33 -21.41 3.66
C GLN A 155 -5.96 -20.01 3.56
N GLU A 156 -6.93 -19.69 4.42
CA GLU A 156 -7.74 -18.48 4.27
C GLU A 156 -6.93 -17.19 4.21
N SER A 157 -5.92 -17.05 5.05
CA SER A 157 -4.99 -15.92 5.12
C SER A 157 -3.91 -15.94 4.03
N HIS A 158 -3.87 -16.94 3.14
CA HIS A 158 -2.81 -17.04 2.13
C HIS A 158 -2.86 -15.83 1.18
N PRO A 159 -1.73 -15.25 0.76
CA PRO A 159 -1.73 -14.08 -0.13
C PRO A 159 -2.58 -14.28 -1.39
N ASN A 160 -2.53 -15.46 -2.02
CA ASN A 160 -3.35 -15.75 -3.19
C ASN A 160 -4.86 -15.86 -2.92
N VAL A 161 -5.26 -16.21 -1.70
CA VAL A 161 -6.67 -16.21 -1.29
C VAL A 161 -7.10 -14.77 -0.96
N ARG A 162 -6.17 -13.97 -0.40
CA ARG A 162 -6.32 -12.55 -0.05
C ARG A 162 -6.02 -11.60 -1.21
N GLY A 163 -6.28 -12.04 -2.44
CA GLY A 163 -6.39 -11.15 -3.61
C GLY A 163 -5.10 -10.86 -4.35
N PHE A 164 -3.96 -11.47 -3.99
CA PHE A 164 -2.72 -11.37 -4.77
C PHE A 164 -2.65 -12.48 -5.82
N GLY A 165 -2.81 -12.15 -7.09
CA GLY A 165 -2.74 -13.11 -8.19
C GLY A 165 -1.38 -13.80 -8.32
N GLU A 166 -0.32 -13.11 -7.92
CA GLU A 166 1.04 -13.65 -7.83
C GLU A 166 1.63 -13.37 -6.45
N PHE A 167 2.25 -14.37 -5.84
CA PHE A 167 2.96 -14.23 -4.58
C PHE A 167 4.33 -14.90 -4.67
N PHE A 168 5.37 -14.20 -4.22
CA PHE A 168 6.68 -14.80 -4.00
C PHE A 168 7.31 -14.26 -2.72
N GLY A 169 7.48 -15.11 -1.70
CA GLY A 169 8.13 -14.70 -0.44
C GLY A 169 7.77 -15.49 0.79
N TYR A 170 7.71 -14.81 1.94
CA TYR A 170 7.50 -15.42 3.25
C TYR A 170 6.04 -15.32 3.67
N ILE A 171 5.49 -16.40 4.22
CA ILE A 171 4.16 -16.37 4.84
C ILE A 171 4.30 -15.90 6.30
N THR A 172 5.10 -16.56 7.12
CA THR A 172 5.17 -16.27 8.56
C THR A 172 6.12 -15.15 8.93
N HIS A 173 5.85 -14.55 10.10
CA HIS A 173 6.70 -13.58 10.76
C HIS A 173 8.09 -14.14 11.05
N LYS A 174 8.17 -15.36 11.61
CA LYS A 174 9.43 -15.99 12.01
C LYS A 174 10.31 -16.36 10.79
N HIS A 175 9.70 -16.90 9.73
CA HIS A 175 10.42 -17.25 8.51
C HIS A 175 11.03 -16.02 7.83
N ALA A 176 10.33 -14.88 7.86
CA ALA A 176 10.80 -13.63 7.27
C ALA A 176 12.08 -13.03 7.90
N HIS A 177 12.57 -13.59 9.02
CA HIS A 177 13.85 -13.20 9.62
C HIS A 177 15.08 -13.87 8.95
N GLN A 178 14.87 -14.74 7.96
CA GLN A 178 15.93 -15.48 7.28
C GLN A 178 16.31 -14.81 5.96
N TYR A 179 17.45 -14.14 5.89
CA TYR A 179 17.95 -13.52 4.64
C TYR A 179 18.45 -14.53 3.60
N TYR A 180 18.79 -15.73 4.04
CA TYR A 180 19.17 -16.87 3.22
C TYR A 180 18.28 -18.06 3.61
N PRO A 181 17.02 -18.09 3.17
CA PRO A 181 16.07 -19.10 3.61
C PRO A 181 16.28 -20.44 2.87
N GLU A 182 15.86 -21.53 3.51
CA GLU A 182 15.82 -22.86 2.88
C GLU A 182 14.83 -22.92 1.72
N TYR A 183 13.74 -22.18 1.81
CA TYR A 183 12.71 -22.09 0.77
C TYR A 183 12.00 -20.75 0.81
N LEU A 184 11.34 -20.39 -0.29
CA LEU A 184 10.33 -19.34 -0.34
C LEU A 184 9.05 -19.91 -0.95
N TRP A 185 7.92 -19.27 -0.70
CA TRP A 185 6.69 -19.60 -1.42
C TRP A 185 6.69 -18.94 -2.78
N HIS A 186 6.23 -19.67 -3.79
CA HIS A 186 5.79 -19.14 -5.07
C HIS A 186 4.35 -19.61 -5.27
N ASN A 187 3.41 -18.69 -5.04
CA ASN A 187 2.01 -19.01 -4.89
C ASN A 187 1.79 -20.15 -3.87
N GLY A 188 1.13 -21.25 -4.28
CA GLY A 188 0.85 -22.38 -3.41
C GLY A 188 2.00 -23.39 -3.26
N ASP A 189 3.15 -23.16 -3.90
CA ASP A 189 4.25 -24.12 -3.92
C ASP A 189 5.50 -23.55 -3.22
N LYS A 190 6.31 -24.43 -2.61
CA LYS A 190 7.61 -24.06 -2.05
C LYS A 190 8.69 -24.19 -3.11
N VAL A 191 9.47 -23.12 -3.29
CA VAL A 191 10.71 -23.09 -4.07
C VAL A 191 11.88 -23.25 -3.10
N TYR A 192 12.59 -24.37 -3.18
CA TYR A 192 13.74 -24.65 -2.32
C TYR A 192 15.00 -23.96 -2.84
N LEU A 193 15.70 -23.27 -1.94
CA LEU A 193 16.86 -22.42 -2.21
C LEU A 193 18.13 -22.88 -1.46
N GLY A 194 17.97 -23.82 -0.52
CA GLY A 194 19.08 -24.44 0.23
C GLY A 194 19.91 -23.47 1.07
N GLY A 195 19.34 -22.33 1.47
CA GLY A 195 20.04 -21.35 2.33
C GLY A 195 21.20 -20.61 1.63
N THR A 196 21.22 -20.56 0.30
CA THR A 196 22.33 -19.93 -0.46
C THR A 196 21.94 -18.63 -1.16
N SER A 197 20.65 -18.47 -1.48
CA SER A 197 20.16 -17.30 -2.21
C SER A 197 19.73 -16.18 -1.26
N TYR A 198 20.16 -14.95 -1.55
CA TYR A 198 19.78 -13.78 -0.76
C TYR A 198 18.37 -13.32 -1.14
N ALA A 199 17.41 -13.52 -0.25
CA ALA A 199 16.00 -13.33 -0.57
C ALA A 199 15.62 -11.92 -1.08
N PRO A 200 16.16 -10.80 -0.53
CA PRO A 200 15.88 -9.48 -1.09
C PRO A 200 16.23 -9.31 -2.57
N ASP A 201 17.30 -9.95 -3.07
CA ASP A 201 17.65 -9.91 -4.50
C ASP A 201 16.57 -10.62 -5.32
N LEU A 202 16.11 -11.80 -4.87
CA LEU A 202 15.02 -12.53 -5.52
C LEU A 202 13.72 -11.73 -5.55
N PHE A 203 13.39 -11.01 -4.47
CA PHE A 203 12.20 -10.15 -4.43
C PHE A 203 12.30 -9.02 -5.45
N ARG A 204 13.46 -8.34 -5.53
CA ARG A 204 13.68 -7.27 -6.51
C ARG A 204 13.54 -7.80 -7.93
N GLU A 205 14.17 -8.93 -8.23
CA GLU A 205 14.13 -9.54 -9.57
C GLU A 205 12.69 -9.89 -9.98
N ARG A 206 11.91 -10.53 -9.11
CA ARG A 206 10.48 -10.81 -9.36
C ARG A 206 9.65 -9.55 -9.56
N ALA A 207 9.91 -8.51 -8.78
CA ALA A 207 9.25 -7.21 -8.92
C ALA A 207 9.53 -6.54 -10.27
N ILE A 208 10.80 -6.53 -10.70
CA ILE A 208 11.21 -6.02 -12.03
C ILE A 208 10.52 -6.82 -13.13
N ASP A 209 10.57 -8.15 -13.04
CA ASP A 209 9.93 -9.05 -14.01
C ASP A 209 8.42 -8.81 -14.11
N PHE A 210 7.76 -8.65 -12.97
CA PHE A 210 6.34 -8.34 -12.93
C PHE A 210 6.06 -7.02 -13.64
N ILE A 211 6.82 -5.95 -13.38
CA ILE A 211 6.64 -4.66 -14.06
C ILE A 211 6.84 -4.83 -15.57
N LYS A 212 7.91 -5.51 -16.01
CA LYS A 212 8.21 -5.74 -17.44
C LYS A 212 7.14 -6.55 -18.17
N LYS A 213 6.53 -7.53 -17.51
CA LYS A 213 5.44 -8.37 -18.07
C LYS A 213 4.05 -7.72 -17.98
N SER A 214 3.96 -6.46 -17.55
CA SER A 214 2.67 -5.75 -17.44
C SER A 214 2.10 -5.41 -18.82
N GLY A 215 0.78 -5.56 -18.97
CA GLY A 215 0.05 -5.15 -20.17
C GLY A 215 -0.64 -3.79 -20.00
N ASP A 216 -1.81 -3.66 -20.62
CA ASP A 216 -2.64 -2.45 -20.56
C ASP A 216 -3.49 -2.36 -19.29
N ASP A 217 -3.85 -3.51 -18.69
CA ASP A 217 -4.59 -3.55 -17.43
C ASP A 217 -3.76 -2.96 -16.29
N PRO A 218 -4.35 -2.15 -15.39
CA PRO A 218 -3.62 -1.58 -14.28
C PRO A 218 -3.16 -2.66 -13.31
N PHE A 219 -2.01 -2.46 -12.66
CA PHE A 219 -1.50 -3.40 -11.68
C PHE A 219 -1.39 -2.83 -10.27
N LEU A 220 -1.40 -3.72 -9.29
CA LEU A 220 -0.92 -3.52 -7.93
C LEU A 220 0.32 -4.40 -7.75
N LEU A 221 1.43 -3.80 -7.37
CA LEU A 221 2.60 -4.48 -6.88
C LEU A 221 2.85 -4.05 -5.44
N TYR A 222 2.69 -4.97 -4.50
CA TYR A 222 3.03 -4.80 -3.10
C TYR A 222 4.42 -5.41 -2.84
N TYR A 223 5.44 -4.56 -2.87
CA TYR A 223 6.83 -4.93 -2.61
C TYR A 223 7.12 -4.77 -1.11
N ALA A 224 6.92 -5.86 -0.36
CA ALA A 224 7.02 -5.90 1.09
C ALA A 224 8.39 -6.43 1.52
N SER A 225 9.42 -5.60 1.34
CA SER A 225 10.80 -5.96 1.68
C SER A 225 10.93 -6.31 3.17
N ASN A 226 11.79 -7.27 3.49
CA ASN A 226 12.21 -7.55 4.86
C ASN A 226 13.42 -6.70 5.30
N LEU A 227 13.89 -5.77 4.46
CA LEU A 227 14.92 -4.79 4.83
C LEU A 227 14.31 -3.57 5.56
N PRO A 228 14.99 -2.99 6.58
CA PRO A 228 16.26 -3.42 7.18
C PRO A 228 16.11 -4.33 8.43
N HIS A 229 15.02 -5.08 8.59
CA HIS A 229 14.73 -5.87 9.80
C HIS A 229 15.89 -6.78 10.25
N SER A 230 16.02 -6.95 11.56
CA SER A 230 17.03 -7.82 12.18
C SER A 230 16.91 -9.29 11.76
N PRO A 231 18.00 -10.08 11.65
CA PRO A 231 19.40 -9.71 11.86
C PRO A 231 19.97 -8.86 10.72
N SER A 232 20.99 -8.05 11.00
CA SER A 232 21.65 -7.25 9.97
C SER A 232 22.57 -8.10 9.09
N VAL A 233 22.00 -8.63 8.00
CA VAL A 233 22.65 -9.55 7.07
C VAL A 233 22.57 -8.99 5.65
N VAL A 234 23.74 -8.87 5.03
CA VAL A 234 23.96 -8.48 3.64
C VAL A 234 24.97 -9.43 3.01
N PRO A 235 24.91 -9.67 1.69
CA PRO A 235 25.93 -10.41 0.98
C PRO A 235 27.27 -9.68 1.07
N GLY A 236 28.35 -10.41 1.39
CA GLY A 236 29.68 -9.85 1.51
C GLY A 236 29.87 -8.96 2.75
N ASP A 237 30.57 -7.84 2.54
CA ASP A 237 30.89 -6.85 3.57
C ASP A 237 29.79 -5.77 3.70
N ALA A 238 30.02 -4.74 4.52
CA ALA A 238 29.06 -3.65 4.70
C ALA A 238 29.21 -2.50 3.67
N GLY A 239 29.78 -2.79 2.50
CA GLY A 239 29.91 -1.84 1.39
C GLY A 239 30.57 -0.52 1.81
N PRO A 240 29.97 0.65 1.50
CA PRO A 240 30.52 1.96 1.87
C PRO A 240 30.66 2.21 3.38
N TYR A 241 30.06 1.34 4.21
CA TYR A 241 30.08 1.44 5.66
C TYR A 241 31.10 0.50 6.32
N GLN A 242 31.80 -0.32 5.53
CA GLN A 242 32.72 -1.34 6.03
C GLN A 242 33.81 -0.78 6.96
N ASP A 243 34.34 0.41 6.68
CA ASP A 243 35.41 1.03 7.47
C ASP A 243 34.91 2.04 8.52
N LYS A 244 33.59 2.13 8.73
CA LYS A 244 33.05 3.04 9.75
C LYS A 244 33.39 2.55 11.15
N PRO A 245 33.66 3.43 12.13
CA PRO A 245 33.97 3.04 13.51
C PRO A 245 32.69 2.63 14.27
N TRP A 246 31.88 1.75 13.69
CA TRP A 246 30.66 1.18 14.25
C TRP A 246 30.83 -0.32 14.45
N THR A 247 29.94 -0.95 15.22
CA THR A 247 29.88 -2.42 15.31
C THR A 247 29.53 -3.03 13.95
N THR A 248 29.92 -4.29 13.72
CA THR A 248 29.59 -5.02 12.48
C THR A 248 28.10 -4.97 12.16
N GLN A 249 27.24 -5.14 13.16
CA GLN A 249 25.79 -5.10 13.05
C GLN A 249 25.30 -3.74 12.57
N ASN A 250 25.81 -2.65 13.15
CA ASN A 250 25.47 -1.29 12.73
C ASN A 250 25.97 -0.98 11.30
N ARG A 251 27.16 -1.44 10.91
CA ARG A 251 27.64 -1.30 9.51
C ARG A 251 26.72 -2.04 8.54
N LYS A 252 26.35 -3.27 8.85
CA LYS A 252 25.45 -4.08 8.02
C LYS A 252 24.02 -3.52 8.00
N HIS A 253 23.51 -2.95 9.09
CA HIS A 253 22.22 -2.25 9.12
C HIS A 253 22.22 -1.06 8.16
N ALA A 254 23.26 -0.21 8.23
CA ALA A 254 23.42 0.91 7.31
C ALA A 254 23.46 0.44 5.85
N GLU A 255 24.12 -0.70 5.57
CA GLU A 255 24.13 -1.29 4.24
C GLU A 255 22.78 -1.88 3.82
N GLN A 256 22.00 -2.46 4.72
CA GLN A 256 20.63 -2.91 4.41
C GLN A 256 19.72 -1.75 4.01
N VAL A 257 19.81 -0.60 4.71
CA VAL A 257 19.06 0.61 4.36
C VAL A 257 19.52 1.16 3.00
N ALA A 258 20.83 1.23 2.75
CA ALA A 258 21.35 1.68 1.46
C ALA A 258 21.01 0.73 0.30
N ARG A 259 20.90 -0.58 0.59
CA ARG A 259 20.44 -1.57 -0.38
C ARG A 259 18.96 -1.40 -0.69
N LEU A 260 18.11 -1.20 0.31
CA LEU A 260 16.70 -0.89 0.09
C LEU A 260 16.53 0.33 -0.83
N ASP A 261 17.33 1.38 -0.64
CA ASP A 261 17.35 2.55 -1.52
C ASP A 261 17.67 2.20 -2.98
N ARG A 262 18.65 1.32 -3.22
CA ARG A 262 19.00 0.83 -4.56
C ARG A 262 17.93 -0.09 -5.16
N ASP A 263 17.29 -0.93 -4.35
CA ASP A 263 16.19 -1.77 -4.81
C ASP A 263 15.01 -0.90 -5.26
N VAL A 264 14.68 0.15 -4.50
CA VAL A 264 13.68 1.15 -4.90
C VAL A 264 14.08 1.82 -6.22
N ALA A 265 15.35 2.23 -6.37
CA ALA A 265 15.84 2.83 -7.61
C ALA A 265 15.60 1.92 -8.82
N ALA A 266 15.92 0.62 -8.70
CA ALA A 266 15.75 -0.34 -9.77
C ALA A 266 14.27 -0.50 -10.19
N LEU A 267 13.33 -0.48 -9.23
CA LEU A 267 11.90 -0.53 -9.54
C LEU A 267 11.43 0.74 -10.27
N ILE A 268 11.89 1.91 -9.82
CA ILE A 268 11.55 3.19 -10.45
C ILE A 268 12.12 3.28 -11.87
N GLU A 269 13.36 2.85 -12.08
CA GLU A 269 13.94 2.82 -13.43
C GLU A 269 13.22 1.82 -14.33
N THR A 270 12.84 0.64 -13.83
CA THR A 270 12.04 -0.31 -14.60
C THR A 270 10.70 0.29 -15.03
N LEU A 271 10.04 1.08 -14.15
CA LEU A 271 8.83 1.82 -14.52
C LEU A 271 9.09 2.87 -15.61
N ARG A 272 10.25 3.53 -15.61
CA ARG A 272 10.65 4.51 -16.63
C ARG A 272 10.95 3.84 -17.97
N GLU A 273 11.77 2.79 -17.96
CA GLU A 273 12.17 2.00 -19.13
C GLU A 273 10.96 1.37 -19.83
N THR A 274 10.00 0.86 -19.07
CA THR A 274 8.77 0.26 -19.62
C THR A 274 7.70 1.30 -20.00
N GLY A 275 7.98 2.59 -19.84
CA GLY A 275 7.04 3.68 -20.14
C GLY A 275 5.85 3.80 -19.17
N GLN A 276 5.86 3.07 -18.06
CA GLN A 276 4.74 2.99 -17.12
C GLN A 276 4.77 4.05 -16.03
N ALA A 277 5.90 4.73 -15.80
CA ALA A 277 6.08 5.66 -14.69
C ALA A 277 4.97 6.73 -14.58
N LYS A 278 4.58 7.36 -15.70
CA LYS A 278 3.53 8.41 -15.72
C LYS A 278 2.13 7.91 -15.30
N ARG A 279 1.87 6.60 -15.43
CA ARG A 279 0.61 5.97 -15.03
C ARG A 279 0.69 5.20 -13.71
N THR A 280 1.82 5.29 -12.99
CA THR A 280 2.03 4.58 -11.72
C THR A 280 2.09 5.57 -10.57
N LEU A 281 1.29 5.30 -9.53
CA LEU A 281 1.48 5.84 -8.19
C LEU A 281 2.42 4.92 -7.42
N VAL A 282 3.55 5.47 -6.97
CA VAL A 282 4.47 4.79 -6.06
C VAL A 282 4.21 5.31 -4.65
N LEU A 283 4.06 4.41 -3.68
CA LEU A 283 3.98 4.71 -2.25
C LEU A 283 5.15 4.00 -1.56
N PHE A 284 6.02 4.73 -0.88
CA PHE A 284 7.09 4.18 -0.06
C PHE A 284 6.83 4.48 1.41
N THR A 285 6.87 3.46 2.28
CA THR A 285 6.70 3.60 3.73
C THR A 285 7.38 2.46 4.50
N SER A 286 7.34 2.50 5.83
CA SER A 286 7.73 1.39 6.71
C SER A 286 6.58 0.87 7.57
N ASP A 287 6.63 -0.39 8.00
CA ASP A 287 5.57 -1.03 8.78
C ASP A 287 5.53 -0.60 10.26
N ASN A 288 6.63 -0.14 10.83
CA ASN A 288 6.69 0.46 12.17
C ASN A 288 8.00 1.23 12.36
N GLY A 289 8.20 1.80 13.56
CA GLY A 289 9.47 2.39 13.96
C GLY A 289 10.67 1.42 13.93
N PRO A 290 11.90 1.94 14.11
CA PRO A 290 13.13 1.17 14.03
C PRO A 290 13.25 0.18 15.20
N HIS A 291 14.09 -0.85 15.04
CA HIS A 291 14.32 -1.85 16.08
C HIS A 291 15.63 -1.63 16.86
N ARG A 292 15.67 -2.10 18.12
CA ARG A 292 16.90 -2.20 18.94
C ARG A 292 17.48 -3.62 18.98
N GLU A 293 16.99 -4.50 18.11
CA GLU A 293 17.29 -5.93 18.16
C GLU A 293 18.68 -6.27 17.62
N LYS A 294 19.27 -7.35 18.16
CA LYS A 294 20.48 -8.02 17.66
C LYS A 294 21.67 -7.10 17.39
N GLY A 295 21.90 -6.11 18.26
CA GLY A 295 23.09 -5.25 18.24
C GLY A 295 23.01 -4.01 17.35
N VAL A 296 21.83 -3.71 16.78
CA VAL A 296 21.56 -2.43 16.10
C VAL A 296 21.28 -1.33 17.12
N THR A 297 21.78 -0.13 16.84
CA THR A 297 21.76 1.01 17.75
C THR A 297 21.02 2.20 17.11
N PRO A 298 19.69 2.34 17.29
CA PRO A 298 18.90 3.39 16.61
C PRO A 298 19.41 4.82 16.84
N TRP A 299 19.89 5.15 18.04
CA TRP A 299 20.39 6.50 18.32
C TRP A 299 21.71 6.80 17.61
N LEU A 300 22.49 5.78 17.22
CA LEU A 300 23.68 5.98 16.39
C LEU A 300 23.29 6.63 15.06
N PHE A 301 22.17 6.20 14.48
CA PHE A 301 21.67 6.69 13.19
C PHE A 301 20.60 7.78 13.33
N ASN A 302 20.21 8.19 14.54
CA ASN A 302 19.05 9.08 14.71
C ASN A 302 17.79 8.49 14.05
N SER A 303 17.58 7.17 14.17
CA SER A 303 16.58 6.43 13.38
C SER A 303 15.14 6.92 13.58
N ASN A 304 14.82 7.50 14.74
CA ASN A 304 13.49 8.09 15.02
C ASN A 304 13.41 9.58 14.75
N GLY A 305 14.50 10.23 14.30
CA GLY A 305 14.56 11.67 14.22
C GLY A 305 14.24 12.32 15.59
N PRO A 306 13.34 13.30 15.65
CA PRO A 306 13.00 13.99 16.91
C PRO A 306 12.03 13.21 17.81
N PHE A 307 11.57 12.03 17.39
CA PHE A 307 10.48 11.30 18.04
C PHE A 307 10.99 10.33 19.13
N ARG A 308 10.18 10.12 20.18
CA ARG A 308 10.50 9.22 21.30
C ARG A 308 10.01 7.81 21.03
N GLY A 309 10.72 6.81 21.56
CA GLY A 309 10.36 5.39 21.47
C GLY A 309 10.76 4.75 20.15
N ASP A 310 10.64 3.43 20.06
CA ASP A 310 10.89 2.62 18.85
C ASP A 310 9.86 1.48 18.74
N LYS A 311 10.10 0.52 17.85
CA LYS A 311 9.30 -0.71 17.73
C LYS A 311 8.90 -1.25 19.13
N ARG A 312 7.62 -1.58 19.28
CA ARG A 312 6.87 -1.91 20.52
C ARG A 312 6.31 -0.74 21.33
N ASP A 313 6.86 0.47 21.19
CA ASP A 313 6.36 1.65 21.91
C ASP A 313 5.21 2.34 21.16
N LEU A 314 4.22 2.86 21.88
CA LEU A 314 3.15 3.69 21.30
C LEU A 314 3.47 5.19 21.26
N TYR A 315 4.70 5.57 21.64
CA TYR A 315 5.25 6.90 21.37
C TYR A 315 5.46 7.12 19.87
N GLU A 316 5.57 8.37 19.43
CA GLU A 316 5.69 8.77 18.02
C GLU A 316 6.78 7.98 17.28
N GLY A 317 7.92 7.67 17.89
CA GLY A 317 9.01 6.93 17.24
C GLY A 317 8.69 5.47 16.96
N GLY A 318 7.74 4.86 17.66
CA GLY A 318 7.31 3.48 17.40
C GLY A 318 6.26 3.35 16.29
N ILE A 319 5.48 4.40 16.04
CA ILE A 319 4.32 4.37 15.12
C ILE A 319 4.38 5.39 13.98
N ARG A 320 5.21 6.42 14.05
CA ARG A 320 5.38 7.39 12.96
C ARG A 320 6.44 6.89 11.99
N VAL A 321 6.07 6.80 10.72
CA VAL A 321 6.88 6.17 9.67
C VAL A 321 7.09 7.16 8.52
N PRO A 322 8.17 7.01 7.73
CA PRO A 322 8.30 7.83 6.53
C PRO A 322 7.19 7.46 5.54
N LEU A 323 6.62 8.43 4.82
CA LEU A 323 5.73 8.16 3.70
C LEU A 323 6.02 9.13 2.55
N ILE A 324 6.29 8.56 1.37
CA ILE A 324 6.53 9.29 0.13
C ILE A 324 5.56 8.75 -0.92
N ALA A 325 4.82 9.64 -1.58
CA ALA A 325 4.03 9.32 -2.76
C ALA A 325 4.68 9.94 -4.00
N TRP A 326 4.98 9.15 -5.02
CA TRP A 326 5.69 9.62 -6.21
C TRP A 326 5.02 9.15 -7.50
N SER A 327 5.03 10.04 -8.49
CA SER A 327 4.77 9.77 -9.90
C SER A 327 5.28 10.98 -10.68
N PRO A 328 5.75 10.84 -11.93
CA PRO A 328 6.03 12.00 -12.79
C PRO A 328 4.79 12.89 -13.03
N ALA A 329 3.58 12.39 -12.74
CA ALA A 329 2.32 13.13 -12.79
C ALA A 329 1.97 13.87 -11.48
N LEU A 330 2.76 13.71 -10.41
CA LEU A 330 2.59 14.45 -9.16
C LEU A 330 3.53 15.66 -9.14
N ARG A 331 3.17 16.65 -8.32
CA ARG A 331 4.03 17.81 -8.06
C ARG A 331 4.69 17.65 -6.70
N HIS A 332 5.92 18.15 -6.59
CA HIS A 332 6.59 18.24 -5.31
C HIS A 332 5.73 18.98 -4.27
N ARG A 333 5.56 18.37 -3.10
CA ARG A 333 4.86 18.97 -1.96
C ARG A 333 5.27 18.29 -0.66
N VAL A 334 5.17 19.05 0.43
CA VAL A 334 5.14 18.53 1.80
C VAL A 334 3.70 18.56 2.30
N GLU A 335 3.19 17.41 2.73
CA GLU A 335 1.85 17.26 3.30
C GLU A 335 1.94 17.06 4.82
N SER A 336 1.26 17.92 5.58
CA SER A 336 1.29 17.93 7.04
C SER A 336 0.08 17.23 7.68
N GLN A 337 -1.02 17.09 6.95
CA GLN A 337 -2.23 16.44 7.43
C GLN A 337 -1.94 14.96 7.74
N PRO A 338 -2.31 14.45 8.93
CA PRO A 338 -2.05 13.08 9.29
C PRO A 338 -2.74 12.06 8.38
N VAL A 339 -1.98 11.04 7.99
CA VAL A 339 -2.49 9.81 7.37
C VAL A 339 -2.08 8.60 8.21
N ALA A 340 -2.88 7.55 8.17
CA ALA A 340 -2.60 6.29 8.85
C ALA A 340 -2.74 5.11 7.90
N PHE A 341 -2.18 3.96 8.26
CA PHE A 341 -2.22 2.76 7.43
C PHE A 341 -3.63 2.30 7.06
N TRP A 342 -4.60 2.49 7.96
CA TRP A 342 -6.00 2.19 7.68
C TRP A 342 -6.64 3.11 6.60
N ASP A 343 -5.96 4.19 6.17
CA ASP A 343 -6.38 5.02 5.04
C ASP A 343 -6.04 4.43 3.67
N VAL A 344 -5.21 3.38 3.62
CA VAL A 344 -4.71 2.82 2.35
C VAL A 344 -5.81 2.10 1.58
N LEU A 345 -6.56 1.18 2.21
CA LEU A 345 -7.68 0.49 1.53
C LEU A 345 -8.71 1.46 0.94
N PRO A 346 -9.27 2.45 1.68
CA PRO A 346 -10.22 3.38 1.09
C PRO A 346 -9.61 4.25 -0.01
N THR A 347 -8.30 4.54 0.05
CA THR A 347 -7.59 5.21 -1.04
C THR A 347 -7.49 4.32 -2.28
N MET A 348 -7.21 3.02 -2.13
CA MET A 348 -7.20 2.07 -3.24
C MET A 348 -8.59 1.95 -3.89
N ALA A 349 -9.65 1.92 -3.08
CA ALA A 349 -11.02 1.88 -3.58
C ALA A 349 -11.42 3.13 -4.38
N ASP A 350 -10.99 4.31 -3.92
CA ASP A 350 -11.16 5.58 -4.63
C ASP A 350 -10.42 5.57 -5.99
N PHE A 351 -9.17 5.10 -6.02
CA PHE A 351 -8.43 4.95 -7.28
C PHE A 351 -9.06 3.95 -8.25
N ALA A 352 -9.56 2.82 -7.72
CA ALA A 352 -10.27 1.81 -8.50
C ALA A 352 -11.63 2.30 -9.02
N GLY A 353 -12.20 3.32 -8.38
CA GLY A 353 -13.50 3.87 -8.70
C GLY A 353 -14.67 2.99 -8.25
N VAL A 354 -14.46 2.09 -7.30
CA VAL A 354 -15.49 1.17 -6.78
C VAL A 354 -16.22 1.77 -5.57
N PRO A 355 -17.41 1.27 -5.20
CA PRO A 355 -18.05 1.68 -3.96
C PRO A 355 -17.14 1.43 -2.75
N LEU A 356 -17.15 2.34 -1.79
CA LEU A 356 -16.39 2.14 -0.56
C LEU A 356 -17.08 1.07 0.30
N PRO A 357 -16.33 0.07 0.82
CA PRO A 357 -16.80 -0.74 1.94
C PRO A 357 -17.24 0.16 3.10
N ALA A 358 -18.35 -0.19 3.75
CA ALA A 358 -18.79 0.47 4.96
C ALA A 358 -17.88 0.10 6.14
N HIS A 359 -17.94 0.89 7.20
CA HIS A 359 -17.30 0.61 8.49
C HIS A 359 -15.76 0.43 8.44
N LEU A 360 -15.10 1.10 7.51
CA LEU A 360 -13.64 1.29 7.57
C LEU A 360 -13.30 2.37 8.61
N ASP A 361 -12.16 2.20 9.29
CA ASP A 361 -11.63 3.21 10.21
C ASP A 361 -10.95 4.36 9.44
N GLY A 362 -10.55 4.09 8.20
CA GLY A 362 -9.85 5.04 7.34
C GLY A 362 -10.71 5.81 6.36
N ARG A 363 -10.05 6.77 5.73
CA ARG A 363 -10.58 7.61 4.65
C ARG A 363 -9.62 7.62 3.48
N SER A 364 -10.12 7.90 2.28
CA SER A 364 -9.23 8.12 1.14
C SER A 364 -8.39 9.37 1.36
N PHE A 365 -7.06 9.27 1.27
CA PHE A 365 -6.14 10.41 1.25
C PHE A 365 -5.81 10.89 -0.17
N ARG A 366 -6.46 10.33 -1.21
CA ARG A 366 -6.18 10.68 -2.63
C ARG A 366 -6.14 12.18 -2.89
N GLY A 367 -7.02 12.95 -2.25
CA GLY A 367 -7.07 14.41 -2.38
C GLY A 367 -5.75 15.09 -1.98
N LEU A 368 -5.13 14.62 -0.89
CA LEU A 368 -3.89 15.17 -0.34
C LEU A 368 -2.72 15.07 -1.33
N LEU A 369 -2.70 14.02 -2.18
CA LEU A 369 -1.69 13.85 -3.24
C LEU A 369 -1.66 15.02 -4.24
N THR A 370 -2.76 15.77 -4.34
CA THR A 370 -2.90 16.92 -5.26
C THR A 370 -3.15 18.24 -4.53
N GLY A 371 -3.00 18.25 -3.20
CA GLY A 371 -3.26 19.42 -2.35
C GLY A 371 -4.74 19.80 -2.25
N ARG A 372 -5.65 18.86 -2.52
CA ARG A 372 -7.09 19.05 -2.25
C ARG A 372 -7.35 18.74 -0.79
N GLU A 373 -8.26 19.51 -0.20
CA GLU A 373 -8.71 19.23 1.16
C GLU A 373 -9.34 17.84 1.25
N VAL A 374 -8.98 17.15 2.32
CA VAL A 374 -9.66 15.93 2.75
C VAL A 374 -10.09 16.13 4.19
N ARG A 375 -11.28 15.66 4.52
CA ARG A 375 -11.83 15.68 5.87
C ARG A 375 -10.82 15.08 6.86
N GLU A 376 -10.55 15.77 7.95
CA GLU A 376 -9.68 15.25 9.01
C GLU A 376 -10.31 14.04 9.71
N HIS A 377 -9.44 13.21 10.27
CA HIS A 377 -9.85 12.13 11.17
C HIS A 377 -10.47 12.69 12.44
N LYS A 378 -11.55 12.08 12.93
CA LYS A 378 -12.08 12.40 14.27
C LYS A 378 -11.01 12.10 15.33
N HIS A 379 -10.39 10.94 15.22
CA HIS A 379 -9.25 10.50 16.02
C HIS A 379 -8.47 9.41 15.27
N LEU A 380 -7.29 9.07 15.78
CA LEU A 380 -6.49 7.92 15.37
C LEU A 380 -6.26 7.02 16.59
N VAL A 381 -6.33 5.70 16.44
CA VAL A 381 -6.27 4.75 17.56
C VAL A 381 -5.24 3.66 17.31
N TRP A 382 -4.45 3.35 18.34
CA TRP A 382 -3.54 2.22 18.38
C TRP A 382 -3.85 1.36 19.60
N ASN A 383 -3.77 0.05 19.41
CA ASN A 383 -4.13 -0.91 20.42
C ASN A 383 -3.17 -2.11 20.38
N ARG A 384 -2.32 -2.22 21.39
CA ARG A 384 -1.61 -3.46 21.71
C ARG A 384 -2.43 -4.16 22.80
N PRO A 385 -3.19 -5.23 22.46
CA PRO A 385 -4.04 -5.93 23.42
C PRO A 385 -3.30 -6.20 24.73
N HIS A 386 -3.95 -5.95 25.85
CA HIS A 386 -3.43 -6.19 27.21
C HIS A 386 -2.16 -5.43 27.60
N LYS A 387 -1.56 -4.61 26.73
CA LYS A 387 -0.25 -3.97 26.98
C LYS A 387 -0.34 -2.46 27.01
N ALA A 388 -0.68 -1.85 25.88
CA ALA A 388 -0.66 -0.40 25.75
C ALA A 388 -1.65 0.05 24.68
N GLN A 389 -2.25 1.22 24.88
CA GLN A 389 -3.22 1.77 23.94
C GLN A 389 -3.00 3.28 23.81
N ALA A 390 -3.31 3.83 22.64
CA ALA A 390 -3.16 5.25 22.40
C ALA A 390 -4.26 5.78 21.50
N ILE A 391 -4.63 7.03 21.73
CA ILE A 391 -5.54 7.81 20.87
C ILE A 391 -4.90 9.15 20.56
N ARG A 392 -5.04 9.62 19.33
CA ARG A 392 -4.72 10.98 18.91
C ARG A 392 -5.95 11.69 18.39
N ARG A 393 -6.33 12.81 19.02
CA ARG A 393 -7.39 13.72 18.55
C ARG A 393 -6.80 15.10 18.26
N GLY A 394 -6.66 15.42 16.98
CA GLY A 394 -5.98 16.64 16.54
C GLY A 394 -4.53 16.70 17.04
N ARG A 395 -4.24 17.63 17.95
CA ARG A 395 -2.91 17.81 18.57
C ARG A 395 -2.70 16.99 19.84
N TRP A 396 -3.76 16.49 20.45
CA TRP A 396 -3.70 15.81 21.74
C TRP A 396 -3.52 14.33 21.53
N LYS A 397 -2.65 13.72 22.34
CA LYS A 397 -2.41 12.27 22.32
C LYS A 397 -2.41 11.74 23.74
N VAL A 398 -3.21 10.71 23.99
CA VAL A 398 -3.13 9.90 25.21
C VAL A 398 -2.40 8.61 24.89
N VAL A 399 -1.54 8.17 25.82
CA VAL A 399 -0.99 6.81 25.85
C VAL A 399 -1.26 6.23 27.22
N ARG A 400 -1.84 5.03 27.28
CA ARG A 400 -2.09 4.31 28.53
C ARG A 400 -1.44 2.94 28.51
N PHE A 401 -0.96 2.52 29.67
CA PHE A 401 -0.18 1.30 29.85
C PHE A 401 -0.83 0.39 30.88
N ALA A 402 -0.87 -0.92 30.58
CA ALA A 402 -1.41 -1.90 31.49
C ALA A 402 -0.51 -2.08 32.72
N PRO A 403 -1.06 -2.15 33.94
CA PRO A 403 -0.30 -2.51 35.13
C PRO A 403 0.08 -4.01 35.10
N HIS A 404 1.22 -4.36 35.70
CA HIS A 404 1.64 -5.76 35.89
C HIS A 404 1.81 -6.62 34.62
N ILE A 405 1.95 -5.98 33.45
CA ILE A 405 2.19 -6.68 32.18
C ILE A 405 3.59 -6.36 31.66
N SER A 406 4.40 -7.41 31.50
CA SER A 406 5.77 -7.27 30.97
C SER A 406 5.76 -6.70 29.55
N GLY A 407 6.60 -5.69 29.31
CA GLY A 407 6.69 -5.00 28.03
C GLY A 407 5.49 -4.12 27.68
N ALA A 408 4.62 -3.80 28.66
CA ALA A 408 3.57 -2.81 28.51
C ALA A 408 4.12 -1.38 28.42
N GLY A 409 5.15 -1.05 29.22
CA GLY A 409 5.70 0.30 29.31
C GLY A 409 5.67 0.81 30.76
N PRO A 410 5.59 2.14 30.99
CA PRO A 410 5.45 2.72 32.32
C PRO A 410 4.23 2.19 33.06
N GLU A 411 4.45 1.42 34.13
CA GLU A 411 3.44 0.61 34.80
C GLU A 411 2.18 1.40 35.21
N GLY A 412 1.02 1.00 34.67
CA GLY A 412 -0.29 1.55 35.01
C GLY A 412 -0.52 3.03 34.65
N ARG A 413 0.43 3.68 33.96
CA ARG A 413 0.35 5.11 33.71
C ARG A 413 -0.59 5.44 32.56
N VAL A 414 -1.26 6.59 32.68
CA VAL A 414 -1.93 7.31 31.59
C VAL A 414 -1.20 8.62 31.41
N GLU A 415 -0.66 8.85 30.23
CA GLU A 415 0.12 10.03 29.87
C GLU A 415 -0.64 10.83 28.80
N LEU A 416 -0.57 12.16 28.86
CA LEU A 416 -1.21 13.07 27.90
C LEU A 416 -0.17 14.03 27.32
N TYR A 417 -0.12 14.13 25.99
CA TYR A 417 0.84 14.96 25.27
C TYR A 417 0.17 15.93 24.30
N ASP A 418 0.82 17.08 24.13
CA ASP A 418 0.50 18.08 23.12
C ASP A 418 1.51 18.03 21.97
N LEU A 419 1.18 17.29 20.91
CA LEU A 419 2.11 17.04 19.80
C LEU A 419 2.48 18.28 18.99
N ARG A 420 1.75 19.39 19.15
CA ARG A 420 2.09 20.66 18.47
C ARG A 420 3.30 21.33 19.11
N THR A 421 3.43 21.24 20.43
CA THR A 421 4.51 21.88 21.20
C THR A 421 5.55 20.89 21.69
N ASP A 422 5.19 19.60 21.80
CA ASP A 422 6.04 18.52 22.26
C ASP A 422 5.90 17.28 21.36
N ARG A 423 6.48 17.35 20.17
CA ARG A 423 6.55 16.22 19.23
C ARG A 423 7.39 15.04 19.77
N SER A 424 8.14 15.24 20.86
CA SER A 424 9.02 14.25 21.46
C SER A 424 8.42 13.56 22.68
N GLU A 425 7.19 13.93 23.07
CA GLU A 425 6.45 13.32 24.18
C GLU A 425 7.29 13.25 25.47
N ARG A 426 7.86 14.39 25.86
CA ARG A 426 8.71 14.56 27.05
C ARG A 426 8.00 15.27 28.21
N HIS A 427 6.93 16.00 27.94
CA HIS A 427 6.14 16.71 28.94
C HIS A 427 4.75 16.10 29.05
N ASP A 428 4.59 15.20 30.02
CA ASP A 428 3.28 14.64 30.36
C ASP A 428 2.41 15.71 31.05
N LEU A 429 1.20 15.90 30.51
CA LEU A 429 0.20 16.86 30.93
C LEU A 429 -1.00 16.21 31.64
N ALA A 430 -1.00 14.89 31.87
CA ALA A 430 -2.15 14.19 32.43
C ALA A 430 -2.57 14.76 33.80
N ALA A 431 -1.60 15.02 34.69
CA ALA A 431 -1.86 15.64 35.99
C ALA A 431 -2.36 17.10 35.89
N ALA A 432 -1.91 17.84 34.86
CA ALA A 432 -2.30 19.24 34.64
C ALA A 432 -3.62 19.39 33.87
N LYS A 433 -4.08 18.34 33.18
CA LYS A 433 -5.30 18.29 32.37
C LYS A 433 -6.04 16.95 32.56
N PRO A 434 -6.46 16.61 33.78
CA PRO A 434 -7.04 15.31 34.10
C PRO A 434 -8.34 15.04 33.32
N ASP A 435 -9.20 16.06 33.18
CA ASP A 435 -10.47 15.92 32.46
C ASP A 435 -10.26 15.55 30.98
N LEU A 436 -9.27 16.16 30.33
CA LEU A 436 -8.96 15.86 28.93
C LEU A 436 -8.33 14.47 28.77
N ALA A 437 -7.48 14.06 29.72
CA ALA A 437 -6.91 12.72 29.72
C ALA A 437 -8.00 11.65 29.89
N LEU A 438 -8.97 11.89 30.78
CA LEU A 438 -10.13 11.02 30.98
C LEU A 438 -11.02 10.98 29.74
N GLU A 439 -11.41 12.14 29.20
CA GLU A 439 -12.27 12.24 28.00
C GLU A 439 -11.68 11.45 26.81
N LEU A 440 -10.38 11.63 26.54
CA LEU A 440 -9.71 10.90 25.47
C LEU A 440 -9.60 9.40 25.77
N SER A 441 -9.44 9.01 27.03
CA SER A 441 -9.43 7.60 27.43
C SER A 441 -10.80 6.94 27.21
N GLU A 442 -11.90 7.63 27.52
CA GLU A 442 -13.26 7.16 27.26
C GLU A 442 -13.56 7.09 25.75
N GLU A 443 -13.06 8.06 24.97
CA GLU A 443 -13.17 8.02 23.51
C GLU A 443 -12.37 6.85 22.91
N LEU A 444 -11.20 6.54 23.47
CA LEU A 444 -10.39 5.37 23.11
C LEU A 444 -11.12 4.06 23.43
N ASP A 445 -11.77 3.95 24.59
CA ASP A 445 -12.59 2.79 24.95
C ASP A 445 -13.74 2.60 23.96
N SER A 446 -14.40 3.69 23.57
CA SER A 446 -15.51 3.66 22.60
C SER A 446 -15.07 3.31 21.18
N ALA A 447 -13.82 3.58 20.83
CA ALA A 447 -13.24 3.31 19.51
C ALA A 447 -12.68 1.89 19.37
N ILE A 448 -12.60 1.13 20.47
CA ILE A 448 -12.19 -0.28 20.45
C ILE A 448 -13.44 -1.12 20.67
N GLY A 449 -13.91 -1.75 19.60
CA GLY A 449 -15.20 -2.42 19.59
C GLY A 449 -15.19 -3.83 19.01
N PRO A 450 -16.38 -4.44 18.87
CA PRO A 450 -16.54 -5.67 18.11
C PRO A 450 -16.12 -5.46 16.65
N ASP A 451 -15.94 -6.58 15.95
CA ASP A 451 -15.66 -6.58 14.52
C ASP A 451 -16.74 -5.78 13.74
N PRO A 452 -16.38 -4.67 13.08
CA PRO A 452 -17.34 -3.82 12.40
C PRO A 452 -17.60 -4.25 10.96
N ARG A 453 -16.94 -5.32 10.47
CA ARG A 453 -16.92 -5.68 9.06
C ARG A 453 -18.23 -6.28 8.59
N ILE A 454 -18.57 -5.95 7.36
CA ILE A 454 -19.65 -6.58 6.60
C ILE A 454 -19.02 -7.23 5.36
N PRO A 455 -19.42 -8.46 4.97
CA PRO A 455 -18.96 -9.07 3.74
C PRO A 455 -19.13 -8.12 2.54
N TYR A 456 -18.10 -8.01 1.71
CA TYR A 456 -18.07 -7.11 0.55
C TYR A 456 -17.52 -7.83 -0.67
N GLY A 457 -18.14 -7.59 -1.82
CA GLY A 457 -17.60 -8.01 -3.12
C GLY A 457 -18.11 -9.37 -3.58
N LEU A 458 -17.38 -9.96 -4.53
CA LEU A 458 -17.78 -11.18 -5.24
C LEU A 458 -17.06 -12.41 -4.67
N ARG A 459 -17.83 -13.42 -4.30
CA ARG A 459 -17.35 -14.73 -3.85
C ARG A 459 -17.84 -15.83 -4.78
N THR A 460 -17.08 -16.92 -4.81
CA THR A 460 -17.36 -18.09 -5.62
C THR A 460 -17.10 -19.34 -4.81
N GLU A 461 -18.09 -20.23 -4.78
CA GLU A 461 -17.95 -21.58 -4.23
C GLU A 461 -18.16 -22.57 -5.38
N VAL A 462 -17.28 -23.56 -5.47
CA VAL A 462 -17.34 -24.59 -6.52
C VAL A 462 -17.66 -25.92 -5.88
N THR A 463 -18.78 -26.51 -6.27
CA THR A 463 -19.19 -27.87 -5.93
C THR A 463 -19.01 -28.80 -7.12
N ALA A 464 -19.32 -30.09 -6.97
CA ALA A 464 -19.26 -31.05 -8.08
C ALA A 464 -20.15 -30.64 -9.27
N ASP A 465 -21.32 -30.06 -9.00
CA ASP A 465 -22.35 -29.82 -10.01
C ASP A 465 -22.54 -28.34 -10.36
N GLN A 466 -22.18 -27.43 -9.45
CA GLN A 466 -22.45 -25.99 -9.61
C GLN A 466 -21.30 -25.09 -9.12
N VAL A 467 -21.23 -23.90 -9.73
CA VAL A 467 -20.48 -22.75 -9.24
C VAL A 467 -21.50 -21.77 -8.66
N VAL A 468 -21.47 -21.57 -7.36
CA VAL A 468 -22.30 -20.57 -6.69
C VAL A 468 -21.55 -19.25 -6.71
N VAL A 469 -22.17 -18.22 -7.30
CA VAL A 469 -21.64 -16.86 -7.34
C VAL A 469 -22.44 -16.03 -6.36
N THR A 470 -21.75 -15.46 -5.36
CA THR A 470 -22.37 -14.62 -4.33
C THR A 470 -21.81 -13.20 -4.41
N LEU A 471 -22.69 -12.21 -4.53
CA LEU A 471 -22.32 -10.80 -4.47
C LEU A 471 -22.83 -10.21 -3.15
N HIS A 472 -21.91 -9.74 -2.31
CA HIS A 472 -22.22 -9.07 -1.05
C HIS A 472 -22.10 -7.55 -1.21
N ASN A 473 -23.18 -6.81 -0.91
CA ASN A 473 -23.14 -5.36 -0.83
C ASN A 473 -22.75 -4.90 0.57
N GLY A 474 -21.46 -4.99 0.88
CA GLY A 474 -20.88 -4.45 2.12
C GLY A 474 -20.63 -2.93 2.08
N SER A 475 -21.27 -2.19 1.15
CA SER A 475 -21.13 -0.73 1.05
C SER A 475 -22.28 -0.01 1.76
N SER A 476 -22.19 1.32 1.88
CA SER A 476 -23.25 2.15 2.46
C SER A 476 -24.33 2.58 1.47
N VAL A 477 -24.32 2.08 0.23
CA VAL A 477 -25.27 2.47 -0.82
C VAL A 477 -25.86 1.25 -1.54
N PRO A 478 -27.12 1.32 -2.01
CA PRO A 478 -27.70 0.25 -2.79
C PRO A 478 -26.99 0.06 -4.12
N TRP A 479 -26.83 -1.18 -4.54
CA TRP A 479 -26.32 -1.55 -5.87
C TRP A 479 -27.52 -1.93 -6.74
N ARG A 480 -27.67 -1.27 -7.89
CA ARG A 480 -28.83 -1.40 -8.78
C ARG A 480 -28.47 -2.13 -10.07
N ASN A 481 -29.48 -2.62 -10.78
CA ASN A 481 -29.32 -3.29 -12.08
C ASN A 481 -28.27 -4.42 -12.02
N VAL A 482 -28.27 -5.17 -10.92
CA VAL A 482 -27.26 -6.18 -10.62
C VAL A 482 -27.41 -7.35 -11.59
N ARG A 483 -26.31 -7.78 -12.21
CA ARG A 483 -26.24 -8.94 -13.09
C ARG A 483 -25.12 -9.86 -12.65
N LEU A 484 -25.45 -11.11 -12.30
CA LEU A 484 -24.48 -12.16 -11.98
C LEU A 484 -24.35 -13.15 -13.13
N GLY A 485 -23.12 -13.59 -13.39
CA GLY A 485 -22.86 -14.61 -14.42
C GLY A 485 -21.47 -15.23 -14.33
N LEU A 486 -21.23 -16.18 -15.24
CA LEU A 486 -19.92 -16.76 -15.51
C LEU A 486 -19.47 -16.39 -16.94
N ASP A 487 -18.27 -15.86 -17.08
CA ASP A 487 -17.62 -15.67 -18.38
C ASP A 487 -17.13 -17.04 -18.91
N GLY A 488 -17.52 -17.41 -20.14
CA GLY A 488 -17.17 -18.68 -20.81
C GLY A 488 -17.49 -18.67 -22.31
N ARG A 489 -17.17 -19.74 -23.06
CA ARG A 489 -17.34 -19.83 -24.54
C ARG A 489 -18.77 -19.57 -25.05
N ARG A 490 -19.78 -19.70 -24.18
CA ARG A 490 -21.16 -19.27 -24.42
C ARG A 490 -21.60 -18.38 -23.26
N LYS A 491 -21.92 -17.11 -23.51
CA LYS A 491 -22.56 -16.22 -22.52
C LYS A 491 -23.86 -16.89 -22.06
N ARG A 492 -23.89 -17.47 -20.85
CA ARG A 492 -25.13 -18.01 -20.26
C ARG A 492 -25.86 -16.90 -19.49
N ARG A 493 -27.19 -17.05 -19.39
CA ARG A 493 -28.14 -16.06 -18.88
C ARG A 493 -27.63 -15.43 -17.58
N ALA A 494 -27.36 -14.13 -17.62
CA ALA A 494 -27.08 -13.37 -16.42
C ALA A 494 -28.34 -13.38 -15.54
N HIS A 495 -28.19 -13.75 -14.27
CA HIS A 495 -29.26 -13.57 -13.30
C HIS A 495 -29.30 -12.09 -12.94
N THR A 496 -30.45 -11.45 -13.18
CA THR A 496 -30.60 -10.01 -12.97
C THR A 496 -31.49 -9.75 -11.77
N VAL A 497 -31.03 -8.88 -10.87
CA VAL A 497 -31.83 -8.40 -9.74
C VAL A 497 -31.85 -6.87 -9.72
N PRO A 498 -33.02 -6.25 -9.51
CA PRO A 498 -33.13 -4.78 -9.58
C PRO A 498 -32.22 -4.06 -8.58
N VAL A 499 -32.12 -4.58 -7.35
CA VAL A 499 -31.38 -3.96 -6.24
C VAL A 499 -30.79 -5.03 -5.32
N VAL A 500 -29.57 -4.79 -4.83
CA VAL A 500 -28.99 -5.44 -3.65
C VAL A 500 -28.71 -4.35 -2.63
N ASP A 501 -29.40 -4.38 -1.50
CA ASP A 501 -29.33 -3.33 -0.46
C ASP A 501 -28.07 -3.46 0.41
N PRO A 502 -27.61 -2.36 1.03
CA PRO A 502 -26.51 -2.39 2.00
C PRO A 502 -26.66 -3.49 3.05
N GLY A 503 -25.60 -4.24 3.31
CA GLY A 503 -25.58 -5.33 4.30
C GLY A 503 -26.18 -6.65 3.81
N THR A 504 -26.72 -6.70 2.59
CA THR A 504 -27.33 -7.91 2.02
C THR A 504 -26.45 -8.57 0.97
N ALA A 505 -26.85 -9.76 0.53
CA ALA A 505 -26.17 -10.50 -0.53
C ALA A 505 -27.17 -11.20 -1.45
N ILE A 506 -26.69 -11.54 -2.64
CA ILE A 506 -27.40 -12.40 -3.58
C ILE A 506 -26.49 -13.53 -4.05
N SER A 507 -27.03 -14.74 -4.08
CA SER A 507 -26.33 -15.96 -4.51
C SER A 507 -27.06 -16.63 -5.66
N VAL A 508 -26.31 -17.06 -6.67
CA VAL A 508 -26.86 -17.74 -7.85
C VAL A 508 -25.98 -18.93 -8.20
N GLY A 509 -26.57 -20.12 -8.27
CA GLY A 509 -25.91 -21.33 -8.75
C GLY A 509 -25.89 -21.39 -10.28
N PHE A 510 -24.72 -21.65 -10.85
CA PHE A 510 -24.52 -21.88 -12.28
C PHE A 510 -23.98 -23.29 -12.49
N PRO A 511 -24.45 -24.07 -13.46
CA PRO A 511 -23.90 -25.40 -13.73
C PRO A 511 -22.39 -25.35 -14.03
N VAL A 512 -21.61 -26.26 -13.42
CA VAL A 512 -20.15 -26.36 -13.62
C VAL A 512 -19.81 -26.56 -15.09
N GLN A 513 -18.72 -25.93 -15.53
CA GLN A 513 -18.09 -26.16 -16.83
C GLN A 513 -16.70 -26.73 -16.60
N SER A 514 -16.24 -27.59 -17.51
CA SER A 514 -14.83 -27.98 -17.54
C SER A 514 -13.95 -26.77 -17.91
N GLY A 515 -12.86 -26.57 -17.17
CA GLY A 515 -11.85 -25.54 -17.45
C GLY A 515 -11.91 -24.31 -16.53
N LYS A 516 -11.24 -23.23 -16.95
CA LYS A 516 -11.11 -21.98 -16.17
C LYS A 516 -12.44 -21.23 -16.17
N ILE A 517 -12.89 -20.84 -14.98
CA ILE A 517 -14.15 -20.12 -14.78
C ILE A 517 -13.83 -18.71 -14.27
N THR A 518 -14.56 -17.71 -14.78
CA THR A 518 -14.50 -16.34 -14.22
C THR A 518 -15.91 -15.91 -13.86
N ALA A 519 -16.18 -15.75 -12.56
CA ALA A 519 -17.42 -15.15 -12.10
C ALA A 519 -17.40 -13.65 -12.34
N ARG A 520 -18.56 -13.10 -12.67
CA ARG A 520 -18.75 -11.69 -13.00
C ARG A 520 -19.99 -11.15 -12.31
N ALA A 521 -19.87 -9.93 -11.78
CA ALA A 521 -20.99 -9.13 -11.33
C ALA A 521 -20.94 -7.75 -11.98
N GLU A 522 -22.02 -7.32 -12.61
CA GLU A 522 -22.21 -5.95 -13.10
C GLU A 522 -23.27 -5.27 -12.26
N PHE A 523 -23.07 -4.01 -11.88
CA PHE A 523 -24.04 -3.26 -11.09
C PHE A 523 -23.80 -1.76 -11.18
N ASP A 524 -24.82 -0.98 -10.88
CA ASP A 524 -24.74 0.48 -10.78
C ASP A 524 -24.74 0.92 -9.32
N ALA A 525 -23.83 1.83 -8.97
CA ALA A 525 -23.77 2.44 -7.65
C ALA A 525 -23.35 3.90 -7.77
N LYS A 526 -24.07 4.80 -7.09
CA LYS A 526 -23.88 6.26 -7.14
C LYS A 526 -23.81 6.81 -8.59
N GLY A 527 -24.68 6.31 -9.47
CA GLY A 527 -24.77 6.77 -10.86
C GLY A 527 -23.63 6.33 -11.79
N ARG A 528 -22.82 5.35 -11.37
CA ARG A 528 -21.75 4.75 -12.18
C ARG A 528 -21.93 3.24 -12.27
N SER A 529 -21.57 2.66 -13.41
CA SER A 529 -21.53 1.21 -13.61
C SER A 529 -20.20 0.62 -13.18
N HIS A 530 -20.26 -0.54 -12.53
CA HIS A 530 -19.13 -1.27 -11.97
C HIS A 530 -19.15 -2.70 -12.48
N VAL A 531 -17.96 -3.30 -12.59
CA VAL A 531 -17.81 -4.72 -12.92
C VAL A 531 -16.83 -5.34 -11.94
N PHE A 532 -17.31 -6.34 -11.19
CA PHE A 532 -16.45 -7.22 -10.40
C PHE A 532 -16.20 -8.53 -11.14
N ARG A 533 -14.97 -9.01 -11.09
CA ARG A 533 -14.56 -10.30 -11.67
C ARG A 533 -13.75 -11.10 -10.67
N ARG A 534 -14.02 -12.40 -10.56
CA ARG A 534 -13.23 -13.34 -9.78
C ARG A 534 -12.90 -14.56 -10.62
N ARG A 535 -11.60 -14.78 -10.87
CA ARG A 535 -11.14 -15.97 -11.59
C ARG A 535 -11.02 -17.13 -10.61
N HIS A 536 -11.56 -18.28 -10.99
CA HIS A 536 -11.27 -19.54 -10.33
C HIS A 536 -10.30 -20.31 -11.22
N LEU A 537 -9.06 -20.41 -10.76
CA LEU A 537 -8.09 -21.34 -11.31
C LEU A 537 -8.47 -22.69 -10.70
N GLY A 538 -9.12 -23.57 -11.49
CA GLY A 538 -9.42 -24.93 -11.03
C GLY A 538 -8.17 -25.55 -10.42
N GLN A 539 -8.33 -26.27 -9.30
CA GLN A 539 -7.24 -26.77 -8.45
C GLN A 539 -5.98 -27.10 -9.25
N THR A 540 -4.98 -26.22 -9.19
CA THR A 540 -3.65 -26.52 -9.73
C THR A 540 -2.96 -27.40 -8.71
N GLY A 541 -2.78 -28.68 -9.04
CA GLY A 541 -1.86 -29.54 -8.32
C GLY A 541 -0.42 -28.99 -8.37
N PRO A 542 0.48 -29.49 -7.51
CA PRO A 542 1.82 -28.94 -7.34
C PRO A 542 2.61 -29.05 -8.65
N GLY A 543 2.96 -27.89 -9.22
CA GLY A 543 3.71 -27.79 -10.46
C GLY A 543 5.16 -27.41 -10.16
N THR A 544 6.07 -28.38 -10.30
CA THR A 544 7.52 -28.17 -10.22
C THR A 544 7.95 -27.18 -11.30
N LEU A 545 8.37 -25.97 -10.90
CA LEU A 545 9.03 -25.01 -11.80
C LEU A 545 10.54 -25.28 -11.76
N GLU A 546 11.08 -25.76 -12.89
CA GLU A 546 12.52 -25.84 -13.11
C GLU A 546 13.13 -24.44 -13.20
N LEU A 547 14.15 -24.19 -12.40
CA LEU A 547 14.95 -22.98 -12.41
C LEU A 547 15.89 -23.03 -13.62
N THR A 548 15.74 -22.10 -14.56
CA THR A 548 16.80 -21.80 -15.53
C THR A 548 17.92 -21.06 -14.81
N SER A 549 19.04 -21.73 -14.57
CA SER A 549 20.29 -21.09 -14.17
C SER A 549 20.87 -20.31 -15.35
N THR A 550 21.12 -19.03 -15.15
CA THR A 550 22.08 -18.29 -15.98
C THR A 550 23.34 -18.11 -15.15
N GLY A 551 24.46 -18.63 -15.66
CA GLY A 551 25.77 -18.58 -15.02
C GLY A 551 26.48 -17.25 -15.13
#